data_AF-A0A920QHK6-F1
#
_entry.id   AF-A0A920QHK6-F1
#
_cell.length_a   1.000
_cell.length_b   1.000
_cell.length_c   1.000
_cell.angle_alpha   90.00
_cell.angle_beta   90.00
_cell.angle_gamma   90.00
#
_symmetry.space_group_name_H-M   'P 1'
#
loop_
_entity.id
_entity.type
_entity.pdbx_description
1 polymer ?
#
loop_
_entity_poly.entity_id
_entity_poly.type
_entity_poly.pdbx_seq_one_letter_code
_entity_poly.pdbx_strand_id
1 'polypeptide(L)'
;MAAEQNAGSIDSAFYQPADTFFPGQAGLALTYDDLTLSTVYSEILPRNASLDTELAGGLRLHLPVISADMDTVTESQMATGMALNGGLGLIHYNMTEKQQLKEVSRVKNHVHGLIQEPIPGPTRQDRGRRV
;
A
#
# COMPACT_ATOMS: atom_id res chain seq x y z
N MET A 1 -23.72 -10.60 14.53
CA MET A 1 -25.02 -10.46 15.23
C MET A 1 -24.81 -9.31 16.21
N ALA A 2 -25.24 -8.08 15.97
CA ALA A 2 -26.59 -7.65 15.65
C ALA A 2 -26.60 -6.46 14.69
N ALA A 3 -27.28 -6.64 13.57
CA ALA A 3 -27.91 -5.56 12.82
C ALA A 3 -29.29 -6.10 12.46
N GLU A 4 -30.12 -6.27 13.49
CA GLU A 4 -31.55 -6.49 13.23
C GLU A 4 -32.08 -5.20 12.63
N GLN A 5 -32.50 -5.32 11.38
CA GLN A 5 -33.16 -4.31 10.59
C GLN A 5 -34.45 -3.88 11.31
N ASN A 6 -34.39 -2.79 12.06
CA ASN A 6 -35.60 -2.07 12.45
C ASN A 6 -35.90 -1.08 11.33
N ALA A 7 -36.68 -1.51 10.34
CA ALA A 7 -37.20 -0.69 9.23
C ALA A 7 -38.19 0.41 9.68
N GLY A 8 -38.16 0.80 10.96
CA GLY A 8 -38.91 1.88 11.57
C GLY A 8 -38.14 2.62 12.67
N SER A 9 -36.81 2.47 12.76
CA SER A 9 -36.01 3.29 13.67
C SER A 9 -35.78 4.68 13.08
N ILE A 10 -35.69 5.68 13.96
CA ILE A 10 -35.40 7.08 13.62
C ILE A 10 -34.18 7.21 12.68
N ASP A 11 -33.25 6.27 12.74
CA ASP A 11 -32.01 6.24 11.95
C ASP A 11 -32.23 6.17 10.44
N SER A 12 -33.31 5.52 9.97
CA SER A 12 -33.60 5.44 8.54
C SER A 12 -33.98 6.80 7.94
N ALA A 13 -34.30 7.79 8.78
CA ALA A 13 -34.49 9.17 8.36
C ALA A 13 -33.17 9.94 8.17
N PHE A 14 -32.06 9.45 8.72
CA PHE A 14 -30.78 10.16 8.77
C PHE A 14 -29.73 9.60 7.82
N TYR A 15 -29.72 8.29 7.55
CA TYR A 15 -28.77 7.69 6.62
C TYR A 15 -29.34 6.46 5.91
N GLN A 16 -28.75 6.16 4.75
CA GLN A 16 -29.07 4.98 3.96
C GLN A 16 -27.86 4.03 3.91
N PRO A 17 -28.06 2.70 3.94
CA PRO A 17 -27.00 1.74 3.68
C PRO A 17 -26.39 1.95 2.28
N ALA A 18 -25.08 1.76 2.15
CA ALA A 18 -24.34 1.94 0.89
C ALA A 18 -24.94 1.11 -0.26
N ASP A 19 -25.33 -0.14 0.01
CA ASP A 19 -25.92 -1.06 -0.97
C ASP A 19 -27.26 -0.57 -1.54
N THR A 20 -27.96 0.33 -0.82
CA THR A 20 -29.20 0.96 -1.29
C THR A 20 -28.93 2.34 -1.88
N PHE A 21 -28.04 3.10 -1.24
CA PHE A 21 -27.67 4.46 -1.65
C PHE A 21 -27.09 4.45 -3.07
N PHE A 22 -25.93 3.81 -3.29
CA PHE A 22 -25.20 3.94 -4.55
C PHE A 22 -25.97 3.49 -5.81
N PRO A 23 -26.74 2.37 -5.80
CA PRO A 23 -27.58 2.01 -6.94
C PRO A 23 -28.70 3.03 -7.20
N GLY A 24 -29.23 3.68 -6.16
CA GLY A 24 -30.22 4.74 -6.26
C GLY A 24 -29.71 6.02 -6.91
N GLN A 25 -28.39 6.27 -6.88
CA GLN A 25 -27.76 7.42 -7.55
C GLN A 25 -26.96 7.04 -8.80
N ALA A 26 -27.22 5.91 -9.45
CA ALA A 26 -26.43 5.44 -10.60
C ALA A 26 -26.31 6.42 -11.79
N GLY A 27 -27.14 7.47 -11.85
CA GLY A 27 -27.07 8.56 -12.84
C GLY A 27 -26.32 9.82 -12.40
N LEU A 28 -25.77 9.86 -11.19
CA LEU A 28 -25.08 11.00 -10.61
C LEU A 28 -23.62 10.66 -10.35
N ALA A 29 -22.71 11.57 -10.71
CA ALA A 29 -21.31 11.48 -10.34
C ALA A 29 -21.14 12.10 -8.94
N LEU A 30 -20.66 11.29 -8.00
CA LEU A 30 -20.36 11.70 -6.63
C LEU A 30 -18.86 11.69 -6.39
N THR A 31 -18.37 12.66 -5.63
CA THR A 31 -16.99 12.76 -5.15
C THR A 31 -16.93 12.55 -3.64
N TYR A 32 -15.72 12.53 -3.06
CA TYR A 32 -15.55 12.34 -1.62
C TYR A 32 -16.18 13.46 -0.77
N ASP A 33 -16.26 14.68 -1.30
CA ASP A 33 -16.80 15.83 -0.59
C ASP A 33 -18.34 15.89 -0.62
N ASP A 34 -18.98 15.08 -1.48
CA ASP A 34 -20.44 15.07 -1.64
C ASP A 34 -21.16 14.19 -0.61
N LEU A 35 -20.41 13.39 0.15
CA LEU A 35 -20.96 12.36 1.03
C LEU A 35 -20.20 12.28 2.35
N THR A 36 -20.86 11.76 3.38
CA THR A 36 -20.30 11.59 4.72
C THR A 36 -20.76 10.26 5.28
N LEU A 37 -19.87 9.60 6.04
CA LEU A 37 -20.18 8.33 6.68
C LEU A 37 -21.04 8.56 7.93
N SER A 38 -22.14 7.82 8.03
CA SER A 38 -22.91 7.76 9.27
C SER A 38 -22.13 7.00 10.34
N THR A 39 -22.08 7.55 11.55
CA THR A 39 -21.46 6.91 12.70
C THR A 39 -22.41 5.92 13.34
N VAL A 40 -22.01 4.65 13.34
CA VAL A 40 -22.76 3.56 13.97
C VAL A 40 -22.03 3.07 15.21
N TYR A 41 -22.76 2.38 16.09
CA TYR A 41 -22.18 1.74 17.25
C TYR A 41 -21.08 0.73 16.84
N SER A 42 -19.95 0.75 17.53
CA SER A 42 -18.83 -0.17 17.32
C SER A 42 -18.28 -0.65 18.66
N GLU A 43 -18.11 -1.97 18.79
CA GLU A 43 -17.39 -2.61 19.90
C GLU A 43 -15.87 -2.66 19.64
N ILE A 44 -15.44 -2.37 18.41
CA ILE A 44 -14.04 -2.40 18.00
C ILE A 44 -13.39 -1.08 18.36
N LEU A 45 -12.34 -1.15 19.18
CA LEU A 45 -11.48 0.00 19.47
C LEU A 45 -10.63 0.33 18.22
N PRO A 46 -10.37 1.62 17.91
CA PRO A 46 -9.63 2.00 16.70
C PRO A 46 -8.27 1.29 16.53
N ARG A 47 -7.53 1.07 17.62
CA ARG A 47 -6.24 0.36 17.61
C ARG A 47 -6.33 -1.14 17.24
N ASN A 48 -7.52 -1.72 17.33
CA ASN A 48 -7.79 -3.12 17.04
C ASN A 48 -8.43 -3.31 15.65
N ALA A 49 -8.63 -2.22 14.89
CA ALA A 49 -9.12 -2.33 13.52
C ALA A 49 -8.05 -3.01 12.65
N SER A 50 -8.44 -4.06 11.92
CA SER A 50 -7.57 -4.66 10.90
C SER A 50 -7.56 -3.79 9.66
N LEU A 51 -6.36 -3.51 9.17
CA LEU A 51 -6.09 -2.77 7.93
C LEU A 51 -5.61 -3.71 6.82
N ASP A 52 -5.67 -5.02 7.07
CA ASP A 52 -5.26 -6.03 6.10
C ASP A 52 -6.15 -5.96 4.86
N THR A 53 -5.52 -5.91 3.69
CA THR A 53 -6.23 -5.88 2.42
C THR A 53 -5.60 -6.84 1.42
N GLU A 54 -6.42 -7.34 0.50
CA GLU A 54 -5.99 -8.20 -0.58
C GLU A 54 -6.19 -7.47 -1.91
N LEU A 55 -5.08 -7.29 -2.63
CA LEU A 55 -5.08 -6.77 -3.99
C LEU A 55 -5.21 -7.91 -4.99
N ALA A 56 -5.26 -7.57 -6.27
CA ALA A 56 -5.35 -8.54 -7.35
C ALA A 56 -4.23 -9.60 -7.29
N GLY A 57 -4.57 -10.84 -7.67
CA GLY A 57 -3.62 -11.95 -7.69
C GLY A 57 -3.21 -12.48 -6.31
N GLY A 58 -3.96 -12.15 -5.25
CA GLY A 58 -3.71 -12.63 -3.90
C GLY A 58 -2.59 -11.89 -3.16
N LEU A 59 -2.19 -10.70 -3.65
CA LEU A 59 -1.18 -9.88 -2.99
C LEU A 59 -1.77 -9.26 -1.71
N ARG A 60 -1.28 -9.69 -0.55
CA ARG A 60 -1.74 -9.20 0.76
C ARG A 60 -0.87 -8.06 1.27
N LEU A 61 -1.50 -7.00 1.77
CA LEU A 61 -0.86 -5.87 2.43
C LEU A 61 -1.45 -5.70 3.84
N HIS A 62 -0.60 -5.30 4.79
CA HIS A 62 -1.02 -4.99 6.16
C HIS A 62 -1.54 -3.56 6.31
N LEU A 63 -1.20 -2.68 5.34
CA LEU A 63 -1.75 -1.34 5.21
C LEU A 63 -2.29 -1.14 3.79
N PRO A 64 -3.50 -0.60 3.61
CA PRO A 64 -4.11 -0.36 2.31
C PRO A 64 -3.59 0.94 1.69
N VAL A 65 -2.27 1.13 1.70
CA VAL A 65 -1.61 2.35 1.21
C VAL A 65 -0.56 1.97 0.18
N ILE A 66 -0.68 2.57 -1.01
CA ILE A 66 0.21 2.37 -2.14
C ILE A 66 0.73 3.73 -2.59
N SER A 67 2.04 3.88 -2.78
CA SER A 67 2.60 5.12 -3.32
C SER A 67 2.43 5.18 -4.83
N ALA A 68 2.15 6.38 -5.35
CA ALA A 68 1.93 6.62 -6.78
C ALA A 68 3.20 6.37 -7.60
N ASP A 69 3.04 5.89 -8.83
CA ASP A 69 4.11 5.58 -9.79
C ASP A 69 4.64 6.83 -10.51
N MET A 70 4.97 7.87 -9.74
CA MET A 70 5.47 9.16 -10.24
C MET A 70 6.95 9.35 -9.90
N ASP A 71 7.69 10.01 -10.78
CA ASP A 71 9.13 10.31 -10.63
C ASP A 71 9.45 11.16 -9.40
N THR A 72 8.55 12.07 -9.07
CA THR A 72 8.63 12.95 -7.90
C THR A 72 8.19 12.27 -6.61
N VAL A 73 7.66 11.05 -6.67
CA VAL A 73 7.07 10.36 -5.52
C VAL A 73 7.82 9.08 -5.17
N THR A 74 8.02 8.16 -6.13
CA THR A 74 8.41 6.79 -5.80
C THR A 74 9.64 6.29 -6.57
N GLU A 75 10.80 6.43 -5.93
CA GLU A 75 12.03 5.68 -6.23
C GLU A 75 12.32 4.62 -5.13
N SER A 76 13.49 3.98 -5.14
CA SER A 76 13.82 2.89 -4.20
C SER A 76 13.66 3.28 -2.72
N GLN A 77 13.97 4.52 -2.35
CA GLN A 77 13.85 4.97 -0.96
C GLN A 77 12.40 4.94 -0.47
N MET A 78 11.47 5.51 -1.26
CA MET A 78 10.05 5.53 -0.92
C MET A 78 9.46 4.13 -0.94
N ALA A 79 9.75 3.33 -1.97
CA ALA A 79 9.22 1.98 -2.07
C ALA A 79 9.68 1.07 -0.94
N THR A 80 10.93 1.23 -0.49
CA THR A 80 11.47 0.56 0.69
C THR A 80 10.72 0.98 1.96
N GLY A 81 10.55 2.28 2.17
CA GLY A 81 9.82 2.81 3.33
C GLY A 81 8.38 2.31 3.39
N MET A 82 7.68 2.30 2.26
CA MET A 82 6.32 1.74 2.14
C MET A 82 6.29 0.27 2.54
N ALA A 83 7.19 -0.55 1.97
CA ALA A 83 7.26 -1.97 2.27
C ALA A 83 7.55 -2.26 3.75
N LEU A 84 8.47 -1.51 4.38
CA LEU A 84 8.80 -1.67 5.79
C LEU A 84 7.63 -1.33 6.73
N ASN A 85 6.74 -0.43 6.32
CA ASN A 85 5.54 -0.08 7.09
C ASN A 85 4.34 -0.99 6.78
N GLY A 86 4.46 -1.94 5.83
CA GLY A 86 3.38 -2.87 5.46
C GLY A 86 2.51 -2.42 4.29
N GLY A 87 2.91 -1.35 3.59
CA GLY A 87 2.30 -0.89 2.34
C GLY A 87 3.08 -1.33 1.09
N LEU A 88 2.78 -0.71 -0.05
CA LEU A 88 3.42 -1.00 -1.34
C LEU A 88 3.93 0.29 -1.99
N GLY A 89 5.09 0.23 -2.64
CA GLY A 89 5.57 1.32 -3.50
C GLY A 89 5.74 0.90 -4.94
N LEU A 90 5.22 1.70 -5.87
CA LEU A 90 5.31 1.49 -7.30
C LEU A 90 6.41 2.37 -7.90
N ILE A 91 7.50 1.75 -8.37
CA ILE A 91 8.58 2.50 -9.03
C ILE A 91 8.08 3.02 -10.37
N HIS A 92 8.18 4.34 -10.58
CA HIS A 92 7.75 4.99 -11.81
C HIS A 92 8.51 4.50 -13.05
N TYR A 93 7.92 4.74 -14.24
CA TYR A 93 8.50 4.33 -15.52
C TYR A 93 9.29 5.43 -16.25
N ASN A 94 9.35 6.65 -15.70
CA ASN A 94 10.09 7.79 -16.26
C ASN A 94 11.63 7.66 -16.07
N MET A 95 12.19 6.52 -16.48
CA MET A 95 13.63 6.24 -16.49
C MET A 95 13.93 5.10 -17.49
N THR A 96 15.21 4.86 -17.79
CA THR A 96 15.57 3.70 -18.62
C THR A 96 15.30 2.39 -17.89
N GLU A 97 15.02 1.30 -18.63
CA GLU A 97 14.82 -0.04 -18.08
C GLU A 97 15.95 -0.44 -17.12
N LYS A 98 17.21 -0.16 -17.49
CA LYS A 98 18.39 -0.43 -16.65
C LYS A 98 18.35 0.32 -15.32
N GLN A 99 17.90 1.57 -15.32
CA GLN A 99 17.74 2.35 -14.09
C GLN A 99 16.60 1.80 -13.24
N GLN A 100 15.47 1.45 -13.85
CA GLN A 100 14.32 0.92 -13.12
C GLN A 100 14.67 -0.41 -12.44
N LEU A 101 15.35 -1.31 -13.15
CA LEU A 101 15.86 -2.56 -12.58
C LEU A 101 16.82 -2.31 -11.40
N LYS A 102 17.62 -1.24 -11.45
CA LYS A 102 18.51 -0.85 -10.35
C LYS A 102 17.71 -0.40 -9.13
N GLU A 103 16.66 0.40 -9.31
CA GLU A 103 15.78 0.83 -8.22
C GLU A 103 15.05 -0.37 -7.59
N VAL A 104 14.50 -1.27 -8.41
CA VAL A 104 13.85 -2.51 -7.94
C VAL A 104 14.85 -3.40 -7.19
N SER A 105 16.05 -3.57 -7.73
CA SER A 105 17.13 -4.33 -7.08
C SER A 105 17.49 -3.75 -5.71
N ARG A 106 17.57 -2.42 -5.58
CA ARG A 106 17.81 -1.77 -4.28
C ARG A 106 16.71 -2.07 -3.26
N VAL A 107 15.44 -2.02 -3.66
CA VAL A 107 14.30 -2.30 -2.77
C VAL A 107 14.32 -3.76 -2.32
N LYS A 108 14.46 -4.69 -3.28
CA LYS A 108 14.50 -6.12 -2.97
C LYS A 108 15.66 -6.44 -2.04
N ASN A 109 16.86 -5.92 -2.32
CA ASN A 109 18.07 -6.18 -1.54
C ASN A 109 18.16 -5.38 -0.22
N HIS A 110 17.21 -4.50 0.09
CA HIS A 110 17.29 -3.62 1.27
C HIS A 110 17.27 -4.41 2.60
N VAL A 111 16.59 -5.55 2.64
CA VAL A 111 16.47 -6.38 3.85
C VAL A 111 17.06 -7.76 3.58
N HIS A 112 18.38 -7.85 3.53
CA HIS A 112 19.07 -9.11 3.31
C HIS A 112 20.02 -9.38 4.47
N GLY A 113 19.51 -10.09 5.48
CA GLY A 113 20.37 -10.82 6.43
C GLY A 113 21.21 -11.92 5.75
N LEU A 114 20.97 -12.19 4.46
CA LEU A 114 21.74 -13.08 3.59
C LEU A 114 21.87 -12.42 2.20
N ILE A 115 23.02 -11.80 1.93
CA ILE A 115 23.36 -11.25 0.62
C ILE A 115 23.69 -12.44 -0.30
N GLN A 116 22.89 -12.67 -1.35
CA GLN A 116 23.14 -13.75 -2.32
C GLN A 116 24.32 -13.46 -3.26
N GLU A 117 24.55 -12.18 -3.60
CA GLU A 117 25.68 -11.74 -4.44
C GLU A 117 26.37 -10.51 -3.84
N PRO A 118 27.42 -10.70 -3.00
CA PRO A 118 28.18 -9.60 -2.48
C PRO A 118 28.97 -8.92 -3.60
N ILE A 119 28.98 -7.59 -3.61
CA ILE A 119 29.83 -6.81 -4.53
C ILE A 119 31.29 -7.21 -4.23
N PRO A 120 32.05 -7.73 -5.23
CA PRO A 120 33.44 -8.12 -5.00
C PRO A 120 34.25 -6.92 -4.54
N GLY A 121 34.86 -7.02 -3.35
CA GLY A 121 35.80 -6.01 -2.87
C GLY A 121 37.04 -5.95 -3.77
N PRO A 122 37.80 -4.84 -3.78
CA PRO A 122 39.03 -4.75 -4.56
C PRO A 122 39.98 -5.87 -4.13
N THR A 123 40.24 -6.79 -5.04
CA THR A 123 41.25 -7.85 -4.85
C THR A 123 42.58 -7.16 -4.56
N ARG A 124 43.11 -7.38 -3.35
CA ARG A 124 44.44 -6.94 -2.95
C ARG A 124 45.43 -7.56 -3.93
N GLN A 125 45.85 -6.78 -4.94
CA GLN A 125 46.93 -7.18 -5.83
C GLN A 125 48.16 -7.43 -4.95
N ASP A 126 48.58 -8.68 -4.90
CA ASP A 126 49.81 -9.09 -4.25
C ASP A 126 50.95 -8.35 -4.95
N ARG A 127 51.49 -7.33 -4.29
CA ARG A 127 52.68 -6.63 -4.77
C ARG A 127 53.82 -7.60 -4.61
N GLY A 128 54.12 -8.28 -5.72
CA GLY A 128 55.14 -9.30 -5.84
C GLY A 128 56.39 -8.98 -5.02
N ARG A 129 56.71 -9.90 -4.11
CA ARG A 129 57.97 -9.94 -3.39
C ARG A 129 59.07 -10.28 -4.39
N ARG A 130 59.68 -9.26 -4.99
CA ARG A 130 60.96 -9.40 -5.68
C ARG A 130 62.02 -9.67 -4.61
N VAL A 131 62.60 -10.86 -4.65
CA VAL A 131 63.93 -11.20 -4.14
C VAL A 131 64.69 -11.85 -5.28
#